data_AF-B4RHR7-F1
#
_entry.id   AF-B4RHR7-F1
#
_cell.length_a   1.000
_cell.length_b   1.000
_cell.length_c   1.000
_cell.angle_alpha   90.00
_cell.angle_beta   90.00
_cell.angle_gamma   90.00
#
_symmetry.space_group_name_H-M   'P 1'
#
loop_
_entity.id
_entity.type
_entity.pdbx_description
1 polymer ?
#
loop_
_entity_poly.entity_id
_entity_poly.type
_entity_poly.pdbx_seq_one_letter_code
_entity_poly.pdbx_strand_id
1 'polypeptide(L)'
;MASPQGLKSLFSFRGRASRREFWKVLAATIVLGWGLSLVAAAPGAQVVAIPFSFAVNLAQWAVIARRLHDLGRSGWWQIPATALGVAGAVRMMTMGPSGIEADPGLATAMMGAMALYFAFIVVVGATRGSDQPNRWGPPPAA
;
A
#
# COMPACT_ATOMS: atom_id res chain seq x y z
N MET A 1 -11.28 -26.01 -5.09
CA MET A 1 -9.96 -25.96 -5.76
C MET A 1 -9.40 -24.55 -5.61
N ALA A 2 -8.36 -24.36 -4.81
CA ALA A 2 -7.71 -23.05 -4.67
C ALA A 2 -6.83 -22.82 -5.90
N SER A 3 -7.30 -22.00 -6.85
CA SER A 3 -6.47 -21.62 -8.00
C SER A 3 -5.20 -20.91 -7.51
N PRO A 4 -4.03 -21.12 -8.15
CA PRO A 4 -2.83 -20.37 -7.82
C PRO A 4 -3.13 -18.89 -8.00
N GLN A 5 -3.14 -18.12 -6.91
CA GLN A 5 -3.47 -16.71 -6.88
C GLN A 5 -2.30 -15.85 -7.43
N GLY A 6 -1.79 -16.22 -8.61
CA GLY A 6 -0.75 -15.49 -9.34
C GLY A 6 -1.22 -14.12 -9.82
N LEU A 7 -0.49 -13.50 -10.76
CA LEU A 7 -0.69 -12.13 -11.29
C LEU A 7 -2.15 -11.66 -11.44
N LYS A 8 -3.09 -12.57 -11.73
CA LYS A 8 -4.53 -12.32 -11.82
C LYS A 8 -5.15 -11.68 -10.57
N SER A 9 -4.57 -11.86 -9.38
CA SER A 9 -5.07 -11.21 -8.15
C SER A 9 -4.52 -9.80 -7.93
N LEU A 10 -3.49 -9.36 -8.66
CA LEU A 10 -2.77 -8.11 -8.34
C LEU A 10 -3.70 -6.91 -8.25
N PHE A 11 -4.65 -6.78 -9.18
CA PHE A 11 -5.60 -5.66 -9.22
C PHE A 11 -7.00 -6.01 -8.70
N SER A 12 -7.20 -7.22 -8.17
CA SER A 12 -8.51 -7.66 -7.68
C SER A 12 -8.68 -7.34 -6.20
N PHE A 13 -9.72 -6.60 -5.84
CA PHE A 13 -10.08 -6.34 -4.45
C PHE A 13 -10.90 -7.48 -3.82
N ARG A 14 -11.25 -8.51 -4.59
CA ARG A 14 -12.08 -9.63 -4.13
C ARG A 14 -11.22 -10.75 -3.55
N GLY A 15 -11.77 -11.44 -2.56
CA GLY A 15 -11.11 -12.56 -1.90
C GLY A 15 -10.21 -12.14 -0.74
N ARG A 16 -9.32 -13.06 -0.37
CA ARG A 16 -8.44 -13.00 0.81
C ARG A 16 -7.01 -13.26 0.36
N ALA A 17 -6.05 -12.57 0.99
CA ALA A 17 -4.63 -12.75 0.70
C ALA A 17 -3.92 -13.40 1.90
N SER A 18 -3.12 -14.43 1.63
CA SER A 18 -2.28 -15.06 2.66
C SER A 18 -1.13 -14.12 3.07
N ARG A 19 -0.51 -14.37 4.23
CA ARG A 19 0.67 -13.60 4.66
C ARG A 19 1.79 -13.66 3.61
N ARG A 20 2.01 -14.84 3.03
CA ARG A 20 3.04 -15.05 2.00
C ARG A 20 2.75 -14.25 0.75
N GLU A 21 1.50 -14.23 0.26
CA GLU A 21 1.12 -13.39 -0.87
C GLU A 21 1.31 -11.90 -0.55
N PHE A 22 0.82 -11.46 0.61
CA PHE A 22 0.92 -10.07 1.05
C PHE A 22 2.37 -9.56 1.05
N TRP A 23 3.30 -10.27 1.70
CA TRP A 23 4.69 -9.84 1.77
C TRP A 23 5.41 -9.90 0.41
N LYS A 24 5.09 -10.89 -0.43
CA LYS A 24 5.66 -10.95 -1.80
C LYS A 24 5.21 -9.78 -2.66
N VAL A 25 3.90 -9.48 -2.67
CA VAL A 25 3.36 -8.37 -3.46
C VAL A 25 3.87 -7.04 -2.91
N LEU A 26 3.87 -6.86 -1.59
CA LEU A 26 4.37 -5.64 -0.97
C LEU A 26 5.87 -5.42 -1.26
N ALA A 27 6.70 -6.46 -1.17
CA ALA A 27 8.11 -6.36 -1.54
C ALA A 27 8.29 -6.00 -3.02
N ALA A 28 7.51 -6.63 -3.91
CA ALA A 28 7.53 -6.31 -5.33
C ALA A 28 7.11 -4.85 -5.60
N THR A 29 6.06 -4.34 -4.94
CA THR A 29 5.63 -2.94 -5.12
C THR A 29 6.64 -1.94 -4.57
N ILE A 30 7.35 -2.26 -3.49
CA ILE A 30 8.44 -1.43 -2.96
C ILE A 30 9.59 -1.34 -3.97
N VAL A 31 10.06 -2.48 -4.48
CA VAL A 31 11.16 -2.52 -5.47
C VAL A 31 10.77 -1.81 -6.76
N LEU A 32 9.56 -2.05 -7.27
CA LEU A 32 9.06 -1.35 -8.46
C LEU A 32 8.91 0.15 -8.22
N GLY A 33 8.43 0.56 -7.05
CA GLY A 33 8.31 1.96 -6.67
C GLY A 33 9.66 2.67 -6.67
N TRP A 34 10.69 2.06 -6.08
CA TRP A 34 12.05 2.61 -6.12
C TRP A 34 12.61 2.70 -7.54
N GLY A 35 12.42 1.65 -8.35
CA GLY A 35 12.82 1.66 -9.76
C GLY A 35 12.14 2.78 -10.56
N LEU A 36 10.84 2.98 -10.35
CA LEU A 36 10.09 4.06 -11.01
C LEU A 36 10.57 5.45 -10.58
N SER A 37 10.91 5.64 -9.30
CA SER A 37 11.49 6.91 -8.83
C SER A 37 12.83 7.23 -9.50
N LEU A 38 13.67 6.22 -9.76
CA LEU A 38 14.93 6.42 -10.48
C LEU A 38 14.69 6.78 -11.95
N VAL A 39 13.74 6.11 -12.62
CA VAL A 39 13.38 6.39 -14.00
C VAL A 39 12.75 7.78 -14.14
N ALA A 40 11.93 8.20 -13.18
CA ALA A 40 11.27 9.50 -13.18
C ALA A 40 12.24 10.69 -13.13
N ALA A 41 13.49 10.48 -12.71
CA ALA A 41 14.53 11.51 -12.71
C ALA A 41 15.02 11.87 -14.13
N ALA A 42 14.80 11.01 -15.13
CA ALA A 42 15.18 11.29 -16.51
C ALA A 42 14.21 12.30 -17.17
N PRO A 43 14.72 13.28 -17.94
CA PRO A 43 13.88 14.23 -18.66
C PRO A 43 12.86 13.53 -19.57
N GLY A 44 11.58 13.89 -19.45
CA GLY A 44 10.49 13.33 -20.25
C GLY A 44 9.97 11.95 -19.82
N ALA A 45 10.66 11.23 -18.91
CA ALA A 45 10.24 9.90 -18.47
C ALA A 45 8.97 9.90 -17.59
N GLN A 46 8.56 11.06 -17.09
CA GLN A 46 7.35 11.25 -16.27
C GLN A 46 6.07 10.74 -16.94
N VAL A 47 5.98 10.85 -18.28
CA VAL A 47 4.82 10.36 -19.06
C VAL A 47 4.64 8.84 -18.92
N VAL A 48 5.72 8.11 -18.66
CA VAL A 48 5.70 6.66 -18.41
C VAL A 48 5.67 6.37 -16.91
N ALA A 49 6.48 7.06 -16.11
CA ALA A 49 6.61 6.77 -14.69
C ALA A 49 5.31 7.00 -13.90
N ILE A 50 4.53 8.03 -14.25
CA ILE A 50 3.28 8.36 -13.54
C ILE A 50 2.23 7.24 -13.68
N PRO A 51 1.82 6.80 -14.89
CA PRO A 51 0.86 5.69 -15.05
C PRO A 51 1.30 4.40 -14.36
N PHE A 52 2.58 4.04 -14.48
CA PHE A 52 3.12 2.85 -13.82
C PHE A 52 3.09 2.97 -12.30
N SER A 53 3.36 4.17 -11.75
CA SER A 53 3.25 4.41 -10.31
C SER A 53 1.83 4.21 -9.81
N PHE A 54 0.81 4.63 -10.57
CA PHE A 54 -0.59 4.34 -10.24
C PHE A 54 -0.90 2.84 -10.25
N ALA A 55 -0.40 2.09 -11.24
CA ALA A 55 -0.58 0.64 -11.29
C ALA A 55 0.06 -0.06 -10.07
N VAL A 56 1.30 0.31 -9.71
CA VAL A 56 1.99 -0.23 -8.52
C VAL A 56 1.21 0.08 -7.25
N ASN A 57 0.74 1.32 -7.09
CA ASN A 57 -0.10 1.70 -5.95
C ASN A 57 -1.40 0.91 -5.91
N LEU A 58 -2.09 0.74 -7.05
CA LEU A 58 -3.34 -0.02 -7.10
C LEU A 58 -3.15 -1.48 -6.68
N ALA A 59 -2.05 -2.10 -7.09
CA ALA A 59 -1.71 -3.46 -6.66
C ALA A 59 -1.45 -3.55 -5.15
N GLN A 60 -0.75 -2.57 -4.57
CA GLN A 60 -0.52 -2.48 -3.13
C GLN A 60 -1.84 -2.31 -2.36
N TRP A 61 -2.71 -1.41 -2.80
CA TRP A 61 -4.03 -1.18 -2.19
C TRP A 61 -4.93 -2.42 -2.26
N ALA A 62 -4.89 -3.15 -3.38
CA ALA A 62 -5.67 -4.36 -3.56
C ALA A 62 -5.20 -5.47 -2.60
N VAL A 63 -3.90 -5.70 -2.46
CA VAL A 63 -3.39 -6.75 -1.56
C VAL A 63 -3.60 -6.41 -0.08
N ILE A 64 -3.46 -5.14 0.32
CA ILE A 64 -3.78 -4.71 1.70
C ILE A 64 -5.27 -4.93 2.00
N ALA A 65 -6.16 -4.56 1.07
CA ALA A 65 -7.60 -4.81 1.23
C ALA A 65 -7.91 -6.30 1.40
N ARG A 66 -7.34 -7.18 0.55
CA ARG A 66 -7.50 -8.63 0.68
C ARG A 66 -6.88 -9.19 1.97
N ARG A 67 -5.80 -8.59 2.47
CA ARG A 67 -5.21 -8.97 3.77
C ARG A 67 -6.12 -8.56 4.92
N LEU A 68 -6.74 -7.38 4.87
CA LEU A 68 -7.75 -6.96 5.84
C LEU A 68 -8.99 -7.88 5.80
N HIS A 69 -9.43 -8.29 4.61
CA HIS A 69 -10.50 -9.29 4.45
C HIS A 69 -10.16 -10.62 5.13
N ASP A 70 -8.89 -11.04 5.06
CA ASP A 70 -8.40 -12.24 5.74
C ASP A 70 -8.45 -12.12 7.27
N LEU A 71 -8.32 -10.91 7.80
CA LEU A 71 -8.44 -10.56 9.22
C LEU A 71 -9.89 -10.31 9.67
N GLY A 72 -10.89 -10.52 8.80
CA GLY A 72 -12.29 -10.24 9.13
C GLY A 72 -12.69 -8.76 9.03
N ARG A 73 -11.81 -7.88 8.53
CA ARG A 73 -12.00 -6.43 8.45
C ARG A 73 -12.28 -5.98 7.02
N SER A 74 -13.03 -4.89 6.84
CA SER A 74 -13.23 -4.30 5.51
C SER A 74 -11.92 -3.70 4.96
N GLY A 75 -11.74 -3.74 3.64
CA GLY A 75 -10.58 -3.09 3.00
C GLY A 75 -10.46 -1.58 3.28
N TRP A 76 -11.56 -0.93 3.66
CA TRP A 76 -11.59 0.49 4.02
C TRP A 76 -10.80 0.85 5.29
N TRP A 77 -10.40 -0.13 6.11
CA TRP A 77 -9.55 0.11 7.27
C TRP A 77 -8.18 0.72 6.94
N GLN A 78 -7.75 0.67 5.68
CA GLN A 78 -6.51 1.33 5.23
C GLN A 78 -6.68 2.85 4.98
N ILE A 79 -7.91 3.37 4.85
CA ILE A 79 -8.14 4.80 4.55
C ILE A 79 -7.54 5.72 5.61
N PRO A 80 -7.79 5.55 6.93
CA PRO A 80 -7.35 6.54 7.91
C PRO A 80 -5.83 6.75 7.89
N ALA A 81 -5.06 5.66 7.87
CA ALA A 81 -3.61 5.72 7.82
C ALA A 81 -3.10 6.32 6.50
N THR A 82 -3.76 5.98 5.37
CA THR A 82 -3.33 6.48 4.07
C THR A 82 -3.72 7.95 3.84
N ALA A 83 -4.91 8.35 4.27
CA ALA A 83 -5.40 9.72 4.15
C ALA A 83 -4.52 10.71 4.94
N LEU A 84 -4.04 10.30 6.12
CA LEU A 84 -3.11 11.11 6.91
C LEU A 84 -1.80 11.37 6.14
N GLY A 85 -1.22 10.34 5.53
CA GLY A 85 -0.01 10.48 4.70
C GLY A 85 -0.24 11.35 3.46
N VAL A 86 -1.36 11.14 2.76
CA VAL A 86 -1.72 11.92 1.56
C VAL A 86 -1.95 13.40 1.89
N ALA A 87 -2.64 13.70 2.99
CA ALA A 87 -2.87 15.09 3.42
C ALA A 87 -1.55 15.82 3.71
N GLY A 88 -0.61 15.16 4.40
CA GLY A 88 0.73 15.71 4.62
C GLY A 88 1.51 15.93 3.31
N ALA A 89 1.47 14.96 2.40
CA ALA A 89 2.11 15.07 1.09
C ALA A 89 1.54 16.23 0.24
N VAL A 90 0.21 16.38 0.20
CA VAL A 90 -0.46 17.49 -0.51
C VAL A 90 -0.09 18.84 0.11
N ARG A 91 -0.05 18.94 1.45
CA ARG A 91 0.37 20.17 2.14
C ARG A 91 1.80 20.57 1.78
N MET A 92 2.71 19.61 1.67
CA MET A 92 4.09 19.85 1.24
C MET A 92 4.16 20.36 -0.20
N MET A 93 3.37 19.78 -1.11
CA MET A 93 3.34 20.21 -2.52
C MET A 93 2.94 21.69 -2.69
N THR A 94 2.17 22.27 -1.76
CA THR A 94 1.77 23.68 -1.82
C THR A 94 2.77 24.65 -1.20
N MET A 95 3.75 24.17 -0.41
CA MET A 95 4.73 25.02 0.29
C MET A 95 5.98 25.36 -0.53
N GLY A 96 6.22 24.69 -1.66
CA GLY A 96 7.46 24.82 -2.42
C GLY A 96 8.70 24.22 -1.71
N PRO A 97 9.90 24.32 -2.30
CA PRO A 97 11.10 23.62 -1.82
C PRO A 97 11.57 24.03 -0.42
N SER A 98 11.27 25.25 0.02
CA SER A 98 11.60 25.77 1.36
C SER A 98 10.58 25.36 2.44
N GLY A 99 9.52 24.63 2.07
CA GLY A 99 8.40 24.29 2.97
C GLY A 99 8.76 23.43 4.17
N ILE A 100 9.78 22.57 4.04
CA ILE A 100 10.22 21.66 5.11
C ILE A 100 10.88 22.44 6.26
N GLU A 101 11.63 23.50 5.94
CA GLU A 101 12.25 24.38 6.93
C GLU A 101 11.25 25.39 7.52
N ALA A 102 10.23 25.75 6.75
CA ALA A 102 9.22 26.73 7.15
C ALA A 102 8.29 26.23 8.27
N ASP A 103 8.10 24.90 8.41
CA ASP A 103 7.27 24.31 9.47
C ASP A 103 7.85 22.95 9.95
N PRO A 104 8.78 22.98 10.93
CA PRO A 104 9.32 21.76 11.55
C PRO A 104 8.24 20.86 12.18
N GLY A 105 7.11 21.44 12.59
CA GLY A 105 5.97 20.71 13.14
C GLY A 105 5.31 19.82 12.09
N LEU A 106 5.10 20.34 10.88
CA LEU A 106 4.58 19.55 9.76
C LEU A 106 5.53 18.39 9.40
N ALA A 107 6.83 18.64 9.31
CA ALA A 107 7.82 17.58 9.03
C ALA A 107 7.76 16.47 10.09
N THR A 108 7.69 16.84 11.37
CA THR A 108 7.55 15.89 12.50
C THR A 108 6.25 15.09 12.41
N ALA A 109 5.13 15.75 12.11
CA ALA A 109 3.84 15.10 11.95
C ALA A 109 3.83 14.10 10.80
N MET A 110 4.51 14.41 9.68
CA MET A 110 4.66 13.49 8.56
C MET A 110 5.49 12.26 8.91
N MET A 111 6.59 12.42 9.66
CA MET A 111 7.37 11.28 10.15
C MET A 111 6.51 10.37 11.05
N GLY A 112 5.71 10.97 11.94
CA GLY A 112 4.75 10.24 12.77
C GLY A 112 3.70 9.50 11.95
N ALA A 113 3.11 10.16 10.95
CA ALA A 113 2.14 9.55 10.03
C ALA A 113 2.75 8.37 9.25
N MET A 114 4.00 8.52 8.77
CA MET A 114 4.73 7.47 8.07
C MET A 114 4.98 6.27 8.99
N ALA A 115 5.40 6.52 10.24
CA ALA A 115 5.61 5.48 11.24
C ALA A 115 4.31 4.72 11.58
N LEU A 116 3.20 5.44 11.72
CA LEU A 116 1.87 4.83 11.94
C LEU A 116 1.41 4.00 10.75
N TYR A 117 1.61 4.50 9.52
CA TYR A 117 1.30 3.73 8.31
C TYR A 117 2.15 2.47 8.23
N PHE A 118 3.45 2.58 8.49
CA PHE A 118 4.35 1.42 8.52
C PHE A 118 3.93 0.41 9.59
N ALA A 119 3.66 0.85 10.82
CA ALA A 119 3.17 0.00 11.89
C ALA A 119 1.86 -0.69 11.50
N PHE A 120 0.93 0.03 10.87
CA PHE A 120 -0.32 -0.54 10.34
C PHE A 120 -0.05 -1.65 9.32
N ILE A 121 0.82 -1.43 8.34
CA ILE A 121 1.20 -2.43 7.33
C ILE A 121 1.83 -3.67 7.98
N VAL A 122 2.74 -3.47 8.93
CA VAL A 122 3.38 -4.57 9.66
C VAL A 122 2.35 -5.37 10.46
N VAL A 123 1.47 -4.69 11.20
CA VAL A 123 0.39 -5.35 11.97
C VAL A 123 -0.52 -6.14 11.04
N VAL A 124 -0.98 -5.56 9.94
CA VAL A 124 -1.84 -6.22 8.96
C VAL A 124 -1.15 -7.44 8.32
N GLY A 125 0.14 -7.32 7.98
CA GLY A 125 0.92 -8.40 7.39
C GLY A 125 1.33 -9.52 8.35
N ALA A 126 1.61 -9.19 9.61
CA ALA A 126 2.08 -10.13 10.62
C ALA A 126 0.93 -10.83 11.36
N THR A 127 -0.23 -10.19 11.51
CA THR A 127 -1.39 -10.78 12.21
C THR A 127 -1.86 -12.04 11.50
N ARG A 128 -2.33 -13.05 12.25
CA ARG A 128 -2.80 -14.32 11.67
C ARG A 128 -4.19 -14.14 11.07
N GLY A 129 -4.40 -14.73 9.90
CA GLY A 129 -5.70 -14.82 9.25
C GLY A 129 -6.68 -15.72 9.99
N SER A 130 -7.97 -15.62 9.66
CA SER A 130 -8.96 -16.57 10.16
C SER A 130 -8.87 -17.92 9.44
N ASP A 131 -8.76 -19.02 10.18
CA ASP A 131 -8.77 -20.37 9.58
C ASP A 131 -10.19 -20.80 9.14
N GLN A 132 -11.21 -20.03 9.51
CA GLN A 132 -12.60 -20.21 9.10
C GLN A 132 -12.95 -19.39 7.85
N PRO A 133 -13.92 -19.86 7.03
CA PRO A 133 -14.53 -19.04 5.99
C PRO A 133 -15.15 -17.77 6.56
N ASN A 134 -15.09 -16.68 5.80
CA ASN A 134 -15.75 -15.42 6.14
C ASN A 134 -16.49 -14.85 4.92
N ARG A 135 -17.11 -13.67 5.03
CA ARG A 135 -17.90 -13.05 3.94
C ARG A 135 -17.13 -12.79 2.64
N TRP A 136 -15.80 -12.83 2.66
CA TRP A 136 -14.94 -12.64 1.48
C TRP A 136 -14.45 -13.96 0.88
N GLY A 137 -14.83 -15.11 1.47
CA GLY A 137 -14.58 -16.43 0.93
C GLY A 137 -13.82 -17.36 1.87
N PRO A 138 -13.45 -18.55 1.37
CA PRO A 138 -12.69 -19.53 2.13
C PRO A 138 -11.27 -19.01 2.45
N PRO A 139 -10.60 -19.61 3.45
CA PRO A 139 -9.21 -19.29 3.76
C PRO A 139 -8.30 -19.35 2.52
N PRO A 140 -7.35 -18.42 2.37
CA PRO A 140 -6.39 -18.47 1.28
C PRO A 140 -5.48 -19.70 1.42
N ALA A 141 -4.99 -20.23 0.30
CA ALA A 141 -4.00 -21.29 0.33
C ALA A 141 -2.71 -20.78 1.02
N ALA A 142 -2.07 -21.67 1.79
CA ALA A 142 -0.83 -21.38 2.51
C ALA A 142 0.34 -21.08 1.56
#